data_AF-A0A9D0GZQ7-F1
#
_entry.id   AF-A0A9D0GZQ7-F1
#
_cell.length_a   1.000
_cell.length_b   1.000
_cell.length_c   1.000
_cell.angle_alpha   90.00
_cell.angle_beta   90.00
_cell.angle_gamma   90.00
#
_symmetry.space_group_name_H-M   'P 1'
#
loop_
_entity.id
_entity.type
_entity.pdbx_description
1 polymer ?
#
loop_
_entity_poly.entity_id
_entity_poly.type
_entity_poly.pdbx_seq_one_letter_code
_entity_poly.pdbx_strand_id
1 'polypeptide(L)' 'MGNRKDRLIQEYIHDPYFTKEKYPDPSICERCGVVFHEGVFQWIEPPPKNAEKMICPACRRIEDRYEGGIVVLEG' A
#
# COMPACT_ATOMS: atom_id res chain seq x y z
N MET A 1 8.59 -32.45 -26.47
CA MET A 1 8.02 -32.14 -25.15
C MET A 1 7.77 -30.64 -25.05
N GLY A 2 6.52 -30.19 -25.21
CA GLY A 2 6.16 -28.77 -25.11
C GLY A 2 5.96 -28.36 -23.65
N ASN A 3 6.77 -27.42 -23.16
CA ASN A 3 6.56 -26.80 -21.85
C ASN A 3 5.34 -25.87 -21.93
N ARG A 4 4.27 -26.23 -21.22
CA ARG A 4 3.04 -25.46 -21.04
C ARG A 4 3.36 -24.20 -20.20
N LYS A 5 3.31 -23.01 -20.83
CA LYS A 5 3.62 -21.70 -20.21
C LYS A 5 2.39 -21.07 -19.53
N ASP A 6 1.40 -21.86 -19.14
CA ASP A 6 0.07 -21.40 -18.70
C ASP A 6 -0.03 -21.04 -17.21
N ARG A 7 1.07 -21.10 -16.44
CA ARG A 7 1.11 -20.71 -15.01
C ARG A 7 2.11 -19.58 -14.76
N LEU A 8 1.69 -18.35 -15.00
CA LEU A 8 2.27 -17.16 -14.37
C LEU A 8 1.67 -17.04 -12.96
N ILE A 9 2.05 -17.93 -12.05
CA ILE A 9 1.70 -17.75 -10.64
C ILE A 9 2.69 -16.73 -10.09
N GLN A 10 2.22 -15.50 -9.88
CA GLN A 10 2.99 -14.54 -9.10
C GLN A 10 3.08 -15.06 -7.67
N GLU A 11 4.31 -15.20 -7.18
CA GLU A 11 4.53 -15.53 -5.77
C GLU A 11 3.91 -14.45 -4.89
N TYR A 12 3.27 -14.89 -3.82
CA TYR A 12 2.66 -13.97 -2.86
C TYR A 12 3.76 -13.21 -2.12
N ILE A 13 3.82 -11.90 -2.31
CA ILE A 13 4.76 -11.05 -1.59
C ILE A 13 4.29 -10.95 -0.14
N HIS A 14 5.04 -11.57 0.78
CA HIS A 14 4.82 -11.48 2.21
C HIS A 14 5.26 -10.11 2.76
N ASP A 15 4.56 -9.06 2.36
CA ASP A 15 4.79 -7.71 2.84
C ASP A 15 3.92 -7.45 4.08
N PRO A 16 4.50 -7.27 5.29
CA PRO A 16 3.74 -7.05 6.52
C PRO A 16 2.92 -5.76 6.51
N TYR A 17 3.23 -4.82 5.60
CA TYR A 17 2.50 -3.57 5.44
C TYR A 17 1.30 -3.69 4.49
N PHE A 18 1.20 -4.79 3.72
CA PHE A 18 -0.03 -5.12 2.99
C PHE A 18 -0.99 -5.84 3.93
N THR A 19 -2.17 -5.25 4.13
CA THR A 19 -3.21 -5.90 4.92
C THR A 19 -3.79 -7.08 4.14
N LYS A 20 -4.00 -8.21 4.82
CA LYS A 20 -4.70 -9.37 4.24
C LYS A 20 -6.15 -9.05 3.90
N GLU A 21 -6.74 -8.10 4.62
CA GLU A 21 -8.10 -7.62 4.45
C GLU A 21 -8.08 -6.20 3.88
N LYS A 22 -9.11 -5.85 3.10
CA LYS A 22 -9.27 -4.48 2.58
C LYS A 22 -9.55 -3.52 3.74
N TYR A 23 -9.00 -2.31 3.67
CA TYR A 23 -9.37 -1.23 4.59
C TYR A 23 -10.85 -0.89 4.44
N PRO A 24 -11.50 -0.39 5.51
CA PRO A 24 -12.80 0.24 5.40
C PRO A 24 -12.80 1.32 4.32
N ASP A 25 -13.86 1.39 3.53
CA ASP A 25 -13.97 2.33 2.41
C ASP A 25 -15.09 3.34 2.70
N PRO A 26 -14.81 4.66 2.76
CA PRO A 26 -13.49 5.29 2.63
C PRO A 26 -12.68 5.27 3.95
N SER A 27 -11.34 5.33 3.85
CA SER A 27 -10.45 5.55 5.00
C SER A 27 -9.46 6.69 4.72
N ILE A 28 -9.07 7.46 5.73
CA ILE A 28 -8.08 8.54 5.63
C ILE A 28 -6.89 8.30 6.55
N CYS A 29 -5.70 8.63 6.06
CA CYS A 29 -4.49 8.58 6.87
C CYS A 29 -4.36 9.79 7.79
N GLU A 30 -4.25 9.55 9.10
CA GLU A 30 -4.06 10.63 10.09
C GLU A 30 -2.66 11.29 10.03
N ARG A 31 -1.70 10.69 9.33
CA ARG A 31 -0.33 11.21 9.24
C ARG A 31 -0.11 12.04 7.99
N CYS A 32 -0.42 11.47 6.82
CA CYS A 32 -0.17 12.15 5.56
C CYS A 32 -1.43 12.70 4.91
N GLY A 33 -2.63 12.20 5.25
CA GLY A 33 -3.91 12.63 4.67
C GLY A 33 -4.39 11.81 3.47
N VAL A 34 -3.65 10.79 3.02
CA VAL A 34 -4.06 9.97 1.86
C VAL A 34 -5.37 9.23 2.15
N VAL A 35 -6.26 9.17 1.17
CA VAL A 35 -7.55 8.50 1.28
C VAL A 35 -7.52 7.16 0.53
N PHE A 36 -7.92 6.09 1.20
CA PHE A 36 -8.26 4.82 0.58
C PHE A 36 -9.73 4.86 0.16
N HIS A 37 -9.99 4.77 -1.14
CA HIS A 37 -11.32 4.75 -1.70
C HIS A 37 -11.35 3.89 -2.97
N GLU A 38 -12.37 3.05 -3.13
CA GLU A 38 -12.53 2.11 -4.25
C GLU A 38 -11.34 1.16 -4.45
N GLY A 39 -10.64 0.80 -3.37
CA GLY A 39 -9.50 -0.12 -3.43
C GLY A 39 -8.17 0.53 -3.79
N VAL A 40 -8.12 1.85 -3.99
CA VAL A 40 -6.90 2.59 -4.32
C VAL A 40 -6.61 3.69 -3.29
N PHE A 41 -5.33 4.03 -3.14
CA PHE A 41 -4.90 5.19 -2.36
C PHE A 41 -4.81 6.41 -3.27
N GLN A 42 -5.51 7.48 -2.91
CA GLN A 42 -5.56 8.73 -3.65
C GLN A 42 -5.62 9.95 -2.74
N TRP A 43 -5.10 11.07 -3.23
CA TRP A 43 -5.18 12.36 -2.55
C TRP A 43 -6.50 13.03 -2.96
N ILE A 44 -7.45 13.12 -2.03
CA ILE A 44 -8.77 13.70 -2.27
C ILE A 44 -8.95 14.94 -1.39
N GLU A 45 -9.27 16.07 -2.00
CA GLU A 45 -9.60 17.32 -1.30
C GLU A 45 -10.98 17.85 -1.75
N PRO A 46 -11.94 18.07 -0.82
CA PRO A 46 -11.89 17.70 0.59
C PRO A 46 -12.04 16.19 0.80
N PRO A 47 -11.44 15.61 1.85
CA PRO A 47 -11.59 14.19 2.14
C PRO A 47 -13.06 13.82 2.46
N PRO A 48 -13.48 12.56 2.22
CA PRO A 48 -14.83 12.11 2.50
C PRO A 48 -15.20 12.30 3.98
N LYS A 49 -16.38 12.83 4.27
CA LYS A 49 -16.83 13.14 5.64
C LYS A 49 -16.95 11.90 6.52
N ASN A 50 -17.19 10.74 5.92
CA ASN A 50 -17.36 9.44 6.57
C ASN A 50 -16.10 8.56 6.47
N ALA A 51 -14.93 9.14 6.16
CA ALA A 51 -13.69 8.36 6.09
C ALA A 51 -13.24 7.90 7.47
N GLU A 52 -13.05 6.59 7.63
CA GLU A 52 -12.47 6.03 8.84
C GLU A 52 -11.00 6.42 8.99
N LYS A 53 -10.56 6.63 10.23
CA LYS A 53 -9.17 6.99 10.51
C LYS A 53 -8.30 5.74 10.52
N MET A 54 -7.19 5.78 9.79
CA MET A 54 -6.18 4.74 9.83
C MET A 54 -4.76 5.31 9.63
N ILE A 55 -3.73 4.47 9.77
CA ILE A 55 -2.36 4.81 9.36
C ILE A 55 -2.01 4.00 8.11
N CYS A 56 -1.65 4.70 7.02
CA CYS A 56 -1.41 4.03 5.74
C CYS A 56 -0.17 3.14 5.82
N PRO A 57 -0.06 2.11 4.94
CA PRO A 57 1.13 1.26 4.85
C PRO A 57 2.44 2.05 4.74
N ALA A 58 2.44 3.13 3.97
CA ALA A 58 3.62 3.95 3.75
C ALA A 58 4.05 4.70 5.01
N CYS A 59 3.11 5.28 5.77
CA CYS A 59 3.42 5.94 7.03
C CYS A 59 3.90 4.95 8.09
N ARG A 60 3.34 3.74 8.15
CA ARG A 60 3.84 2.67 9.04
C ARG A 60 5.29 2.30 8.71
N ARG A 61 5.63 2.13 7.42
CA ARG A 61 7.01 1.89 6.97
C ARG A 61 7.98 2.99 7.39
N ILE A 62 7.55 4.24 7.29
CA ILE A 62 8.36 5.40 7.71
C ILE A 62 8.59 5.39 9.22
N GLU A 63 7.54 5.13 10.01
CA GLU A 63 7.63 5.05 11.48
C GLU A 63 8.56 3.91 11.93
N ASP A 64 8.48 2.76 11.26
CA ASP A 64 9.33 1.59 11.52
C ASP A 64 10.74 1.70 10.94
N ARG A 65 11.04 2.78 10.21
CA ARG A 65 12.31 2.99 9.48
C ARG A 65 12.66 1.80 8.58
N TYR A 66 11.65 1.29 7.86
CA TYR A 66 11.79 0.16 6.95
C TYR A 66 11.72 0.62 5.50
N GLU A 67 12.88 0.78 4.86
CA GLU A 67 12.98 1.23 3.47
C GLU A 67 12.41 0.21 2.46
N GLY A 68 11.79 0.73 1.40
CA GLY A 68 11.34 -0.08 0.27
C GLY A 68 12.45 -0.45 -0.72
N GLY A 69 13.66 0.09 -0.54
CA GLY A 69 14.81 -0.12 -1.41
C GLY A 69 15.95 0.84 -1.09
N ILE A 70 17.15 0.49 -1.55
CA ILE A 70 18.37 1.28 -1.36
C ILE A 70 18.90 1.68 -2.75
N VAL A 71 19.26 2.94 -2.91
CA VAL A 71 19.90 3.46 -4.13
C VAL A 71 21.31 3.91 -3.76
N VAL A 72 22.31 3.41 -4.48
CA VAL A 72 23.72 3.79 -4.34
C VAL A 72 24.13 4.55 -5.59
N LEU A 73 24.75 5.72 -5.41
CA LEU A 73 25.27 6.55 -6.49
C LEU A 73 26.80 6.62 -6.36
N GLU A 74 27.51 6.35 -7.45
CA GLU A 74 28.97 6.36 -7.54
C GLU A 74 29.41 7.16 -8.78
N GLY A 75 30.64 7.66 -8.78
CA GLY A 75 31.21 8.50 -9.84
C GLY A 75 32.68 8.23 -10.07
#